data_AF-A0A060BZ55-F1
#
_entry.id   AF-A0A060BZ55-F1
#
_cell.length_a   1.000
_cell.length_b   1.000
_cell.length_c   1.000
_cell.angle_alpha   90.00
_cell.angle_beta   90.00
_cell.angle_gamma   90.00
#
_symmetry.space_group_name_H-M   'P 1'
#
loop_
_entity.id
_entity.type
_entity.pdbx_description
1 polymer ?
#
loop_
_entity_poly.entity_id
_entity_poly.type
_entity_poly.pdbx_seq_one_letter_code
_entity_poly.pdbx_strand_id
1 'polypeptide(L)'
;MALPALKQEAGKEYFLQVYAYNKEKTEFLDAGYEVAKEQFALPINNYFVERNSTAGAVKVTKADDKASIEAGGVSFEFSLKDGKTLLSVSKNKQKIFNQLPSLNFWRAPTDNDFGSNDQVNLR
;
A
#
# COMPACT_ATOMS: atom_id res chain seq x y z
N MET A 1 6.07 6.59 -34.39
CA MET A 1 5.05 5.61 -33.95
C MET A 1 4.20 6.32 -32.91
N ALA A 2 2.90 6.48 -33.14
CA ALA A 2 2.02 7.13 -32.16
C ALA A 2 1.58 6.10 -31.13
N LEU A 3 1.52 6.48 -29.85
CA LEU A 3 0.91 5.64 -28.82
C LEU A 3 -0.59 5.47 -29.12
N PRO A 4 -1.19 4.32 -28.81
CA PRO A 4 -2.62 4.14 -28.94
C PRO A 4 -3.36 5.18 -28.09
N ALA A 5 -4.48 5.68 -28.61
CA ALA A 5 -5.32 6.59 -27.85
C ALA A 5 -5.87 5.86 -26.61
N LEU A 6 -5.57 6.39 -25.43
CA LEU A 6 -6.09 5.89 -24.17
C LEU A 6 -7.26 6.78 -23.73
N LYS A 7 -8.39 6.15 -23.42
CA LYS A 7 -9.51 6.82 -22.76
C LYS A 7 -9.26 6.79 -21.27
N GLN A 8 -9.20 7.96 -20.65
CA GLN A 8 -9.08 8.07 -19.20
C GLN A 8 -10.32 7.47 -18.51
N GLU A 9 -10.10 6.58 -17.56
CA GLU A 9 -11.13 6.02 -16.69
C GLU A 9 -10.82 6.37 -15.22
N ALA A 10 -11.87 6.62 -14.44
CA ALA A 10 -11.74 6.85 -13.01
C ALA A 10 -11.21 5.58 -12.33
N GLY A 11 -10.31 5.74 -11.35
CA GLY A 11 -9.80 4.60 -10.58
C GLY A 11 -8.75 3.76 -11.30
N LYS A 12 -8.30 4.20 -12.49
CA LYS A 12 -7.26 3.51 -13.26
C LYS A 12 -5.94 4.26 -13.24
N GLU A 13 -4.87 3.48 -13.26
CA GLU A 13 -3.50 3.94 -13.51
C GLU A 13 -2.99 3.28 -14.79
N TYR A 14 -2.38 4.12 -15.63
CA TYR A 14 -1.78 3.74 -16.89
C TYR A 14 -0.29 4.07 -16.84
N PHE A 15 0.50 3.11 -17.28
CA PHE A 15 1.96 3.23 -17.38
C PHE A 15 2.42 2.83 -18.77
N LEU A 16 3.36 3.59 -19.33
CA LEU A 16 4.08 3.20 -20.52
C LEU A 16 5.31 2.39 -20.10
N GLN A 17 5.37 1.14 -20.56
CA GLN A 17 6.55 0.31 -20.43
C GLN A 17 7.39 0.40 -21.70
N VAL A 18 8.66 0.75 -21.58
CA VAL A 18 9.61 0.79 -22.69
C VAL A 18 10.69 -0.25 -22.43
N TYR A 19 10.91 -1.12 -23.40
CA TYR A 19 11.92 -2.17 -23.35
C TYR A 19 12.85 -2.03 -24.55
N ALA A 20 14.15 -2.27 -24.34
CA ALA A 20 15.14 -2.34 -25.39
C ALA A 20 15.72 -3.74 -25.44
N TYR A 21 15.77 -4.31 -26.65
CA TYR A 21 16.32 -5.63 -26.91
C TYR A 21 17.49 -5.50 -27.89
N ASN A 22 18.56 -6.27 -27.68
CA ASN A 22 19.61 -6.39 -28.69
C ASN A 22 19.06 -7.14 -29.91
N LYS A 23 19.35 -6.64 -31.11
CA LYS A 23 18.87 -7.26 -32.36
C LYS A 23 19.69 -8.48 -32.76
N GLU A 24 20.99 -8.40 -32.51
CA GLU A 24 21.96 -9.41 -32.91
C GLU A 24 22.55 -10.09 -31.69
N LYS A 25 22.96 -11.34 -31.88
CA LYS A 25 23.73 -12.08 -30.89
C LYS A 25 25.11 -11.44 -30.70
N THR A 26 25.55 -11.40 -29.45
CA THR A 26 26.91 -11.04 -29.03
C THR A 26 27.59 -12.27 -28.41
N GLU A 27 28.85 -12.13 -28.00
CA GLU A 27 29.56 -13.21 -27.30
C GLU A 27 28.88 -13.61 -25.98
N PHE A 28 28.25 -12.65 -25.29
CA PHE A 28 27.67 -12.86 -23.96
C PHE A 28 26.15 -12.96 -23.94
N LEU A 29 25.47 -12.44 -24.97
CA LEU A 29 24.01 -12.30 -25.02
C LEU A 29 23.47 -12.78 -26.37
N ASP A 30 22.45 -13.64 -26.35
CA ASP A 30 21.70 -14.01 -27.55
C ASP A 30 20.87 -12.83 -28.10
N ALA A 31 20.51 -12.88 -29.38
CA ALA A 31 19.60 -11.92 -29.99
C ALA A 31 18.22 -11.95 -29.28
N GLY A 32 17.66 -10.78 -29.00
CA GLY A 32 16.38 -10.63 -28.30
C GLY A 32 16.48 -10.60 -26.78
N TYR A 33 17.67 -10.45 -26.19
CA TYR A 33 17.87 -10.22 -24.76
C TYR A 33 17.49 -8.78 -24.35
N GLU A 34 16.80 -8.62 -23.22
CA GLU A 34 16.41 -7.31 -22.67
C GLU A 34 17.63 -6.60 -22.08
N VAL A 35 18.10 -5.55 -22.76
CA VAL A 35 19.28 -4.78 -22.34
C VAL A 35 18.93 -3.57 -21.49
N ALA A 36 17.69 -3.06 -21.60
CA ALA A 36 17.19 -1.98 -20.77
C ALA A 36 15.67 -2.02 -20.68
N LYS A 37 15.14 -1.48 -19.59
CA LYS A 37 13.72 -1.24 -19.38
C LYS A 37 13.49 0.04 -18.60
N GLU A 38 12.37 0.69 -18.85
CA GLU A 38 11.89 1.83 -18.08
C GLU A 38 10.36 1.86 -18.05
N GLN A 39 9.81 2.48 -17.00
CA GLN A 39 8.38 2.67 -16.79
C GLN A 39 8.05 4.15 -16.58
N PHE A 40 7.05 4.66 -17.30
CA PHE A 40 6.58 6.04 -17.16
C PHE A 40 5.10 6.08 -16.77
N ALA A 41 4.80 6.74 -15.64
CA ALA A 41 3.43 7.06 -15.28
C ALA A 41 2.84 8.07 -16.29
N LEU A 42 1.65 7.78 -16.82
CA LEU A 42 1.02 8.71 -17.76
C LEU A 42 0.34 9.88 -17.01
N PRO A 43 0.42 11.13 -17.53
CA PRO A 43 -0.19 12.29 -16.88
C PRO A 43 -1.72 12.22 -16.72
N ILE A 44 -2.39 11.33 -17.47
CA ILE A 44 -3.84 11.12 -17.42
C ILE A 44 -4.29 10.32 -16.19
N ASN A 45 -3.35 9.81 -15.38
CA ASN A 45 -3.65 8.93 -14.26
C ASN A 45 -4.55 9.61 -13.24
N ASN A 46 -5.56 8.85 -12.82
CA ASN A 46 -6.62 9.37 -11.98
C ASN A 46 -7.14 8.29 -11.02
N TYR A 47 -6.20 7.68 -10.31
CA TYR A 47 -6.47 6.54 -9.44
C TYR A 47 -7.37 6.90 -8.25
N PHE A 48 -7.09 8.02 -7.59
CA PHE A 48 -7.72 8.34 -6.31
C PHE A 48 -9.09 9.04 -6.42
N VAL A 49 -9.61 9.33 -7.62
CA VAL A 49 -10.93 9.99 -7.73
C VAL A 49 -12.10 9.02 -7.64
N GLU A 50 -11.89 7.72 -7.86
CA GLU A 50 -13.01 6.77 -7.82
C GLU A 50 -13.49 6.65 -6.37
N ARG A 51 -14.58 7.36 -6.07
CA ARG A 51 -15.30 7.23 -4.82
C ARG A 51 -16.45 6.25 -5.01
N ASN A 52 -16.23 5.03 -4.56
CA ASN A 52 -17.33 4.10 -4.38
C ASN A 52 -18.21 4.61 -3.23
N SER A 53 -19.41 5.10 -3.52
CA SER A 53 -20.41 5.33 -2.48
C SER A 53 -20.91 3.98 -1.99
N THR A 54 -20.48 3.56 -0.80
CA THR A 54 -21.03 2.37 -0.17
C THR A 54 -22.33 2.71 0.53
N ALA A 55 -23.39 1.98 0.21
CA ALA A 55 -24.62 2.01 0.99
C ALA A 55 -24.42 1.12 2.22
N GLY A 56 -24.56 1.69 3.41
CA GLY A 56 -24.43 0.94 4.66
C GLY A 56 -24.57 1.85 5.88
N ALA A 57 -25.31 1.40 6.89
CA ALA A 57 -25.38 2.10 8.15
C ALA A 57 -24.07 1.90 8.93
N VAL A 58 -23.49 3.01 9.38
CA VAL A 58 -22.41 3.00 10.36
C VAL A 58 -23.01 3.38 11.69
N LYS A 59 -22.87 2.51 12.69
CA LYS A 59 -23.27 2.79 14.07
C LYS A 59 -22.05 3.23 14.86
N VAL A 60 -22.14 4.38 15.53
CA VAL A 60 -21.10 4.90 16.40
C VAL A 60 -21.69 5.10 17.79
N THR A 61 -21.06 4.51 18.81
CA THR A 61 -21.42 4.71 20.22
C THR A 61 -20.20 5.19 21.00
N LYS A 62 -20.39 6.17 21.88
CA LYS A 62 -19.35 6.69 22.78
C LYS A 62 -19.78 6.47 24.22
N ALA A 63 -18.97 5.76 24.98
CA ALA A 63 -19.19 5.49 26.40
C ALA A 63 -17.85 5.10 27.05
N ASP A 64 -17.68 5.38 28.34
CA ASP A 64 -16.54 4.92 29.15
C ASP A 64 -15.17 5.22 28.51
N ASP A 65 -15.03 6.42 27.94
CA ASP A 65 -13.82 6.88 27.22
C ASP A 65 -13.42 5.98 26.04
N LYS A 66 -14.42 5.37 25.40
CA LYS A 66 -14.26 4.56 24.20
C LYS A 66 -15.22 5.00 23.12
N ALA A 67 -14.81 4.81 21.87
CA ALA A 67 -15.68 4.88 20.70
C ALA A 67 -15.78 3.50 20.06
N SER A 68 -16.99 2.95 19.99
CA SER A 68 -17.27 1.71 19.26
C SER A 68 -17.92 2.05 17.93
N ILE A 69 -17.38 1.48 16.85
CA ILE A 69 -17.85 1.68 15.47
C ILE A 69 -18.23 0.32 14.90
N GLU A 70 -19.45 0.19 14.39
CA GLU A 70 -19.94 -1.03 13.76
C GLU A 70 -20.43 -0.74 12.34
N ALA A 71 -19.92 -1.49 11.37
CA ALA A 71 -20.29 -1.40 9.97
C ALA A 71 -20.09 -2.75 9.28
N GLY A 72 -21.11 -3.25 8.57
CA GLY A 72 -21.00 -4.48 7.76
C GLY A 72 -20.54 -5.73 8.52
N GLY A 73 -20.92 -5.85 9.80
CA GLY A 73 -20.50 -6.95 10.68
C GLY A 73 -19.07 -6.86 11.21
N VAL A 74 -18.36 -5.77 10.91
CA VAL A 74 -17.06 -5.43 11.49
C VAL A 74 -17.26 -4.43 12.62
N SER A 75 -16.61 -4.66 13.75
CA SER A 75 -16.63 -3.76 14.90
C SER A 75 -15.22 -3.33 15.29
N PHE A 76 -15.04 -2.03 15.49
CA PHE A 76 -13.82 -1.41 15.99
C PHE A 76 -14.10 -0.78 17.35
N GLU A 77 -13.15 -0.86 18.28
CA GLU A 77 -13.18 -0.11 19.54
C GLU A 77 -11.94 0.76 19.63
N PHE A 78 -12.12 2.05 19.91
CA PHE A 78 -11.04 3.02 20.05
C PHE A 78 -11.02 3.65 21.45
N SER A 79 -9.83 3.94 21.99
CA SER A 79 -9.69 4.74 23.22
C SER A 79 -9.85 6.23 22.91
N LEU A 80 -10.50 6.97 23.81
CA LEU A 80 -10.64 8.44 23.77
C LEU A 80 -9.76 9.14 24.81
N LYS A 81 -9.05 8.41 25.67
CA LYS A 81 -8.25 8.97 26.77
C LYS A 81 -6.80 9.27 26.41
N ASP A 82 -6.15 8.42 25.60
CA ASP A 82 -4.69 8.36 25.58
C ASP A 82 -4.16 7.50 24.42
N GLY A 83 -3.26 8.09 23.61
CA GLY A 83 -2.31 7.60 22.57
C GLY A 83 -2.40 6.20 21.91
N LYS A 84 -3.01 5.20 22.54
CA LYS A 84 -3.41 3.92 21.98
C LYS A 84 -4.77 4.08 21.32
N THR A 85 -4.78 4.23 20.00
CA THR A 85 -6.03 4.54 19.30
C THR A 85 -6.94 3.33 19.20
N LEU A 86 -6.44 2.15 18.81
CA LEU A 86 -7.27 0.97 18.55
C LEU A 86 -7.18 -0.07 19.68
N LEU A 87 -8.32 -0.46 20.24
CA LEU A 87 -8.47 -1.39 21.37
C LEU A 87 -8.96 -2.78 20.95
N SER A 88 -9.72 -2.88 19.86
CA SER A 88 -10.24 -4.16 19.35
C SER A 88 -10.69 -4.04 17.90
N VAL A 89 -10.55 -5.14 17.16
CA VAL A 89 -11.23 -5.35 15.87
C VAL A 89 -11.81 -6.75 15.86
N SER A 90 -13.09 -6.85 15.49
CA SER A 90 -13.78 -8.11 15.34
C SER A 90 -14.65 -8.14 14.11
N LYS A 91 -14.89 -9.33 13.56
CA LYS A 91 -15.87 -9.58 12.50
C LYS A 91 -16.84 -10.64 13.00
N ASN A 92 -18.13 -10.36 12.95
CA ASN A 92 -19.18 -11.25 13.48
C ASN A 92 -18.89 -11.72 14.92
N LYS A 93 -18.43 -10.78 15.78
CA LYS A 93 -18.04 -11.01 17.19
C LYS A 93 -16.81 -11.91 17.40
N GLN A 94 -16.09 -12.28 16.34
CA GLN A 94 -14.83 -13.01 16.44
C GLN A 94 -13.65 -12.05 16.23
N LYS A 95 -12.63 -12.14 17.10
CA LYS A 95 -11.40 -11.36 16.94
C LYS A 95 -10.68 -11.81 15.67
N ILE A 96 -10.27 -10.84 14.85
CA ILE A 96 -9.57 -11.12 13.58
C ILE A 96 -8.07 -10.80 13.63
N PHE A 97 -7.59 -10.24 14.74
CA PHE A 97 -6.18 -9.99 15.00
C PHE A 97 -5.74 -10.70 16.28
N ASN A 98 -4.62 -11.40 16.21
CA ASN A 98 -3.92 -11.91 17.40
C ASN A 98 -3.23 -10.77 18.15
N GLN A 99 -2.73 -9.77 17.41
CA GLN A 99 -2.15 -8.54 17.90
C GLN A 99 -2.61 -7.38 17.01
N LEU A 100 -3.03 -6.28 17.63
CA LEU A 100 -3.49 -5.10 16.90
C LEU A 100 -2.32 -4.41 16.20
N PRO A 101 -2.57 -3.77 15.04
CA PRO A 101 -1.54 -2.99 14.35
C PRO A 101 -1.01 -1.89 15.27
N SER A 102 0.31 -1.73 15.28
CA SER A 102 1.02 -0.67 15.97
C SER A 102 1.91 0.06 14.97
N LEU A 103 2.29 1.30 15.32
CA LEU A 103 3.34 1.98 14.58
C LEU A 103 4.63 1.16 14.70
N ASN A 104 5.30 0.94 13.58
CA ASN A 104 6.59 0.28 13.53
C ASN A 104 7.60 1.20 12.86
N PHE A 105 8.61 1.61 13.62
CA PHE A 105 9.70 2.48 13.17
C PHE A 105 11.00 1.72 12.94
N TRP A 106 10.96 0.38 12.96
CA TRP A 106 12.14 -0.47 12.90
C TRP A 106 12.08 -1.48 11.75
N ARG A 107 13.24 -1.76 11.15
CA ARG A 107 13.48 -2.85 10.21
C ARG A 107 14.72 -3.64 10.63
N ALA A 108 14.82 -4.90 10.21
CA ALA A 108 16.03 -5.68 10.41
C ALA A 108 17.25 -5.00 9.74
N PRO A 109 18.39 -4.87 10.44
CA PRO A 109 19.60 -4.31 9.87
C PRO A 109 20.14 -5.17 8.72
N THR A 110 20.67 -4.50 7.72
CA THR A 110 21.44 -5.06 6.60
C THR A 110 22.93 -4.76 6.81
N ASP A 111 23.82 -5.36 6.01
CA ASP A 111 25.26 -5.11 6.11
C ASP A 111 25.64 -3.63 6.02
N ASN A 112 24.90 -2.84 5.22
CA ASN A 112 25.11 -1.39 5.15
C ASN A 112 24.85 -0.70 6.50
N ASP A 113 23.82 -1.13 7.23
CA ASP A 113 23.48 -0.60 8.55
C ASP A 113 24.55 -1.00 9.58
N PHE A 114 25.07 -2.23 9.51
CA PHE A 114 26.20 -2.66 10.34
C PHE A 114 27.48 -1.89 10.02
N GLY A 115 27.75 -1.65 8.74
CA GLY A 115 28.90 -0.89 8.25
C GLY A 115 28.88 0.58 8.68
N SER A 116 27.69 1.20 8.76
CA SER A 116 27.49 2.55 9.33
C SER A 116 27.28 2.56 10.85
N ASN A 117 27.18 1.38 11.48
CA ASN A 117 26.88 1.18 12.91
C ASN A 117 25.50 1.73 13.33
N ASP A 118 24.55 1.84 12.40
CA ASP A 118 23.21 2.37 12.61
C ASP A 118 22.35 1.51 13.55
N GLN A 119 22.61 0.19 13.59
CA GLN A 119 21.98 -0.72 14.55
C GLN A 119 22.30 -0.40 16.01
N VAL A 120 23.35 0.38 16.27
CA VAL A 120 23.72 0.88 17.59
C VAL A 120 23.32 2.35 17.73
N ASN A 121 23.61 3.17 16.72
CA ASN A 121 23.48 4.62 16.79
C ASN A 121 22.05 5.15 16.63
N LEU A 122 21.19 4.43 15.91
CA LEU A 122 19.80 4.83 15.63
C LEU A 122 18.77 4.07 16.49
N ARG A 123 19.22 3.45 17.58
CA ARG A 123 18.37 2.84 18.60
C ARG A 123 18.06 3.79 19.75
#